data_AF-A0A8S3URQ4-F1
#
_entry.id   AF-A0A8S3URQ4-F1
#
_cell.length_a   1.000
_cell.length_b   1.000
_cell.length_c   1.000
_cell.angle_alpha   90.00
_cell.angle_beta   90.00
_cell.angle_gamma   90.00
#
_symmetry.space_group_name_H-M   'P 1'
#
loop_
_entity.id
_entity.type
_entity.pdbx_description
1 polymer ?
#
loop_
_entity_poly.entity_id
_entity_poly.type
_entity_poly.pdbx_seq_one_letter_code
_entity_poly.pdbx_strand_id
1 'polypeptide(L)'
;MLKLAFILFLFGPSFQLDLPTCQPGDYHFEYTECDSNGGRWRVQVPKKPNSCTGGAPHPAVRGKSCDFTCDKGQYLDISGDQECKHCQSGTFSLGDGIRFENWEKIPEGFTSTAESFRFRHFEMGDGEDEDTVNCSSNAFTAKGSYLSVTPGDCNAQLTYSVNLVKTGSVLFEFQYPEESEGSALFHFTIQNDQCESDLDHSHKNQWPSKTKSGAWGHIGTKLEKGLNVLKWRVVGIGSDRSKKTVAPVLIRKIEVTGVGFTSVCAPCKSGTYSSEGSEICTPCKPNTFSKPGADMCQPCNPATEYSCKYISYYDAAYGC
;
A
#
# COMPACT_ATOMS: atom_id res chain seq x y z
N MET A 1 -25.76 -43.56 -51.67
CA MET A 1 -26.85 -42.80 -51.03
C MET A 1 -26.30 -42.19 -49.76
N LEU A 2 -26.00 -40.88 -49.77
CA LEU A 2 -25.58 -40.13 -48.58
C LEU A 2 -26.45 -38.89 -48.50
N LYS A 3 -27.35 -38.83 -47.51
CA LYS A 3 -28.27 -37.72 -47.28
C LYS A 3 -27.50 -36.60 -46.55
N LEU A 4 -27.35 -35.43 -47.17
CA LEU A 4 -26.97 -34.21 -46.46
C LEU A 4 -28.17 -33.67 -45.69
N ALA A 5 -28.05 -33.57 -44.38
CA ALA A 5 -28.98 -32.86 -43.52
C ALA A 5 -28.42 -31.44 -43.28
N PHE A 6 -29.14 -30.42 -43.75
CA PHE A 6 -28.86 -29.01 -43.44
C PHE A 6 -29.44 -28.69 -42.05
N ILE A 7 -28.57 -28.39 -41.09
CA ILE A 7 -28.97 -27.90 -39.76
C ILE A 7 -29.00 -26.37 -39.84
N LEU A 8 -30.19 -25.80 -39.83
CA LEU A 8 -30.43 -24.35 -39.68
C LEU A 8 -30.15 -23.95 -38.23
N PHE A 9 -29.02 -23.28 -37.99
CA PHE A 9 -28.78 -22.56 -36.74
C PHE A 9 -29.63 -21.30 -36.72
N LEU A 10 -30.69 -21.30 -35.92
CA LEU A 10 -31.43 -20.10 -35.54
C LEU A 10 -30.54 -19.28 -34.59
N PHE A 11 -29.92 -18.23 -35.11
CA PHE A 11 -29.31 -17.18 -34.29
C PHE A 11 -30.44 -16.41 -33.59
N GLY A 12 -30.58 -16.62 -32.27
CA GLY A 12 -31.39 -15.73 -31.43
C GLY A 12 -30.73 -14.34 -31.36
N PRO A 13 -31.52 -13.25 -31.30
CA PRO A 13 -30.96 -11.91 -31.23
C PRO A 13 -30.16 -11.76 -29.94
N SER A 14 -28.89 -11.37 -30.08
CA SER A 14 -28.08 -10.88 -28.98
C SER A 14 -28.78 -9.64 -28.41
N PHE A 15 -29.21 -9.68 -27.16
CA PHE A 15 -29.61 -8.48 -26.44
C PHE A 15 -28.35 -7.60 -26.30
N GLN A 16 -28.16 -6.64 -27.22
CA GLN A 16 -27.28 -5.50 -26.96
C GLN A 16 -27.95 -4.67 -25.87
N LEU A 17 -27.31 -4.60 -24.70
CA LEU A 17 -27.64 -3.57 -23.73
C LEU A 17 -27.20 -2.24 -24.34
N ASP A 18 -28.11 -1.55 -25.01
CA ASP A 18 -27.85 -0.20 -25.51
C ASP A 18 -27.69 0.73 -24.30
N LEU A 19 -26.43 1.05 -23.98
CA LEU A 19 -26.07 1.91 -22.87
C LEU A 19 -26.48 3.36 -23.17
N PRO A 20 -26.96 4.12 -22.18
CA PRO A 20 -27.38 5.50 -22.38
C PRO A 20 -26.21 6.38 -22.79
N THR A 21 -26.51 7.51 -23.45
CA THR A 21 -25.50 8.51 -23.82
C THR A 21 -24.96 9.25 -22.60
N CYS A 22 -23.65 9.29 -22.43
CA CYS A 22 -23.02 9.93 -21.27
C CYS A 22 -23.33 11.42 -21.20
N GLN A 23 -23.78 11.89 -20.03
CA GLN A 23 -24.03 13.29 -19.71
C GLN A 23 -22.79 13.94 -19.08
N PRO A 24 -22.68 15.28 -19.05
CA PRO A 24 -21.53 15.96 -18.45
C PRO A 24 -21.26 15.58 -16.98
N GLY A 25 -22.30 15.21 -16.22
CA GLY A 25 -22.18 14.77 -14.83
C GLY A 25 -21.65 13.34 -14.65
N ASP A 26 -21.60 12.55 -15.72
CA ASP A 26 -21.14 11.15 -15.71
C ASP A 26 -19.61 11.05 -15.83
N TYR A 27 -18.93 12.17 -16.08
CA TYR A 27 -17.49 12.24 -16.23
C TYR A 27 -16.79 12.77 -14.97
N HIS A 28 -15.54 12.34 -14.76
CA HIS A 28 -14.57 12.99 -13.88
C HIS A 28 -13.28 13.26 -14.66
N PHE A 29 -12.42 14.11 -14.10
CA PHE A 29 -11.15 14.44 -14.73
C PHE A 29 -10.04 13.52 -14.23
N GLU A 30 -9.23 13.02 -15.17
CA GLU A 30 -7.99 12.30 -14.88
C GLU A 30 -6.84 12.88 -15.69
N TYR A 31 -5.62 12.67 -15.20
CA TYR A 31 -4.43 12.90 -16.00
C TYR A 31 -4.00 11.60 -16.69
N THR A 32 -3.61 11.72 -17.95
CA THR A 32 -2.96 10.63 -18.68
C THR A 32 -1.57 10.34 -18.12
N GLU A 33 -1.00 9.24 -18.60
CA GLU A 33 0.44 9.01 -18.49
C GLU A 33 1.25 10.15 -19.14
N CYS A 34 2.50 10.22 -18.73
CA CYS A 34 3.46 11.21 -19.19
C CYS A 34 3.90 10.94 -20.63
N ASP A 35 3.91 11.99 -21.44
CA ASP A 35 4.54 11.94 -22.75
C ASP A 35 6.06 12.08 -22.65
N SER A 36 6.75 11.83 -23.77
CA SER A 36 8.21 11.95 -23.88
C SER A 36 8.74 13.36 -23.60
N ASN A 37 7.89 14.39 -23.62
CA ASN A 37 8.23 15.78 -23.31
C ASN A 37 7.98 16.13 -21.84
N GLY A 38 7.65 15.15 -20.99
CA GLY A 38 7.48 15.33 -19.54
C GLY A 38 6.17 16.02 -19.13
N GLY A 39 5.18 16.09 -20.01
CA GLY A 39 3.84 16.54 -19.62
C GLY A 39 2.76 15.52 -19.91
N ARG A 40 1.53 15.89 -19.57
CA ARG A 40 0.39 14.99 -19.59
C ARG A 40 -0.88 15.75 -19.91
N TRP A 41 -1.92 15.02 -20.28
CA TRP A 41 -3.20 15.59 -20.67
C TRP A 41 -4.23 15.41 -19.57
N ARG A 42 -5.06 16.43 -19.37
CA ARG A 42 -6.27 16.36 -18.56
C ARG A 42 -7.42 15.93 -19.45
N VAL A 43 -8.01 14.80 -19.14
CA VAL A 43 -9.09 14.19 -19.93
C VAL A 43 -10.31 13.92 -19.05
N GLN A 44 -11.49 13.90 -19.67
CA GLN A 44 -12.72 13.47 -19.01
C GLN A 44 -12.94 11.99 -19.26
N VAL A 45 -13.04 11.21 -18.19
CA VAL A 45 -13.30 9.77 -18.23
C VAL A 45 -14.62 9.46 -17.51
N PRO A 46 -15.40 8.47 -17.98
CA PRO A 46 -16.63 8.08 -17.30
C PRO A 46 -16.34 7.55 -15.89
N LYS A 47 -17.14 7.98 -14.91
CA LYS A 47 -17.00 7.57 -13.49
C LYS A 47 -17.18 6.07 -13.27
N LYS A 48 -17.94 5.40 -14.14
CA LYS A 48 -18.22 3.98 -14.05
C LYS A 48 -17.98 3.33 -15.41
N PRO A 49 -17.22 2.22 -15.46
CA PRO A 49 -17.10 1.45 -16.69
C PRO A 49 -18.48 0.91 -17.08
N ASN A 50 -18.79 0.91 -18.37
CA ASN A 50 -20.03 0.38 -18.94
C ASN A 50 -21.33 1.01 -18.38
N SER A 51 -21.30 2.23 -17.83
CA SER A 51 -22.54 2.91 -17.40
C SER A 51 -23.21 3.71 -18.51
N CYS A 52 -22.42 4.20 -19.47
CA CYS A 52 -22.88 5.01 -20.57
C CYS A 52 -21.92 4.85 -21.76
N THR A 53 -22.38 5.13 -22.97
CA THR A 53 -21.56 5.08 -24.20
C THR A 53 -21.76 6.34 -25.04
N GLY A 54 -20.72 6.79 -25.73
CA GLY A 54 -20.75 8.03 -26.49
C GLY A 54 -20.89 9.27 -25.61
N GLY A 55 -21.33 10.38 -26.21
CA GLY A 55 -21.35 11.70 -25.57
C GLY A 55 -20.25 12.62 -26.08
N ALA A 56 -20.23 13.86 -25.61
CA ALA A 56 -19.28 14.89 -26.00
C ALA A 56 -18.48 15.37 -24.78
N PRO A 57 -17.43 14.64 -24.35
CA PRO A 57 -16.54 15.14 -23.33
C PRO A 57 -15.83 16.41 -23.82
N HIS A 58 -15.45 17.28 -22.89
CA HIS A 58 -14.67 18.47 -23.22
C HIS A 58 -13.33 18.06 -23.85
N PRO A 59 -12.80 18.87 -24.78
CA PRO A 59 -11.49 18.62 -25.37
C PRO A 59 -10.40 18.45 -24.30
N ALA A 60 -9.48 17.51 -24.55
CA ALA A 60 -8.34 17.30 -23.67
C ALA A 60 -7.49 18.58 -23.60
N VAL A 61 -7.15 19.01 -22.39
CA VAL A 61 -6.30 20.19 -22.16
C VAL A 61 -4.95 19.77 -21.59
N ARG A 62 -3.90 20.55 -21.86
CA ARG A 62 -2.58 20.27 -21.29
C ARG A 62 -2.65 20.47 -19.77
N GLY A 63 -2.23 19.45 -19.03
CA GLY A 63 -2.17 19.47 -17.57
C GLY A 63 -0.86 20.03 -17.03
N LYS A 64 -0.71 20.02 -15.70
CA LYS A 64 0.57 20.30 -15.02
C LYS A 64 1.63 19.25 -15.43
N SER A 65 2.91 19.58 -15.33
CA SER A 65 4.02 18.67 -15.65
C SER A 65 4.00 17.39 -14.81
N CYS A 66 4.69 16.36 -15.27
CA CYS A 66 4.76 15.08 -14.56
C CYS A 66 5.49 15.16 -13.22
N ASP A 67 6.48 16.04 -13.16
CA ASP A 67 7.31 16.28 -11.98
C ASP A 67 6.63 17.24 -10.99
N PHE A 68 5.40 17.69 -11.30
CA PHE A 68 4.65 18.60 -10.46
C PHE A 68 4.12 17.91 -9.20
N THR A 69 4.38 18.54 -8.06
CA THR A 69 3.89 18.14 -6.73
C THR A 69 3.32 19.36 -6.02
N CYS A 70 2.27 19.17 -5.22
CA CYS A 70 1.79 20.21 -4.31
C CYS A 70 2.62 20.24 -3.03
N ASP A 71 2.54 21.36 -2.31
CA ASP A 71 3.16 21.47 -0.99
C ASP A 71 2.45 20.55 0.02
N LYS A 72 3.14 20.32 1.13
CA LYS A 72 2.61 19.50 2.21
C LYS A 72 1.34 20.11 2.79
N GLY A 73 0.36 19.27 3.10
CA GLY A 73 -0.96 19.70 3.52
C GLY A 73 -1.84 20.24 2.40
N GLN A 74 -1.43 20.08 1.14
CA GLN A 74 -2.24 20.43 -0.03
C GLN A 74 -2.49 19.22 -0.94
N TYR A 75 -3.53 19.32 -1.76
CA TYR A 75 -3.86 18.40 -2.84
C TYR A 75 -4.14 19.18 -4.13
N LEU A 76 -3.97 18.54 -5.28
CA LEU A 76 -4.28 19.15 -6.57
C LEU A 76 -5.76 18.97 -6.91
N ASP A 77 -6.48 20.07 -7.09
CA ASP A 77 -7.85 20.03 -7.59
C ASP A 77 -7.88 19.80 -9.10
N ILE A 78 -7.75 18.53 -9.52
CA ILE A 78 -7.84 18.14 -10.94
C ILE A 78 -9.24 18.45 -11.51
N SER A 79 -10.28 18.43 -10.67
CA SER A 79 -11.65 18.60 -11.15
C SER A 79 -12.00 20.05 -11.44
N GLY A 80 -11.42 20.99 -10.68
CA GLY A 80 -11.61 22.42 -10.83
C GLY A 80 -10.51 23.10 -11.67
N ASP A 81 -9.76 23.94 -10.98
CA ASP A 81 -8.79 24.92 -11.51
C ASP A 81 -7.39 24.37 -11.75
N GLN A 82 -7.10 23.12 -11.34
CA GLN A 82 -5.76 22.54 -11.33
C GLN A 82 -4.79 23.32 -10.43
N GLU A 83 -5.28 23.92 -9.35
CA GLU A 83 -4.44 24.56 -8.34
C GLU A 83 -4.35 23.70 -7.07
N CYS A 84 -3.27 23.89 -6.32
CA CYS A 84 -3.07 23.21 -5.05
C CYS A 84 -3.96 23.86 -3.99
N LYS A 85 -4.84 23.07 -3.37
CA LYS A 85 -5.76 23.52 -2.33
C LYS A 85 -5.37 22.87 -1.01
N HIS A 86 -5.59 23.57 0.09
CA HIS A 86 -5.35 23.03 1.41
C HIS A 86 -6.30 21.87 1.71
N CYS A 87 -5.77 20.85 2.37
CA CYS A 87 -6.57 19.77 2.92
C CYS A 87 -7.55 20.32 3.95
N GLN A 88 -8.80 19.87 3.88
CA GLN A 88 -9.80 20.22 4.89
C GLN A 88 -9.41 19.64 6.26
N SER A 89 -9.95 20.23 7.32
CA SER A 89 -9.76 19.70 8.67
C SER A 89 -10.21 18.24 8.78
N GLY A 90 -9.50 17.46 9.57
CA GLY A 90 -9.67 16.00 9.66
C GLY A 90 -9.02 15.21 8.53
N THR A 91 -8.38 15.87 7.56
CA THR A 91 -7.58 15.22 6.52
C THR A 91 -6.13 15.72 6.52
N PHE A 92 -5.24 14.96 5.87
CA PHE A 92 -3.84 15.31 5.72
C PHE A 92 -3.30 14.93 4.34
N SER A 93 -2.19 15.54 3.94
CA SER A 93 -1.48 15.22 2.71
C SER A 93 0.01 15.46 2.88
N LEU A 94 0.82 14.52 2.38
CA LEU A 94 2.27 14.73 2.29
C LEU A 94 2.67 15.58 1.08
N GLY A 95 1.72 15.88 0.18
CA GLY A 95 1.94 16.64 -1.06
C GLY A 95 2.58 15.80 -2.16
N ASP A 96 3.77 15.27 -1.88
CA ASP A 96 4.59 14.45 -2.77
C ASP A 96 4.84 13.03 -2.21
N GLY A 97 4.01 12.61 -1.27
CA GLY A 97 4.18 11.39 -0.52
C GLY A 97 2.89 10.60 -0.32
N ILE A 98 3.05 9.30 -0.14
CA ILE A 98 2.01 8.36 0.22
C ILE A 98 2.38 7.68 1.53
N ARG A 99 1.38 7.42 2.37
CA ARG A 99 1.56 6.83 3.69
C ARG A 99 0.51 5.75 3.94
N PHE A 100 0.99 4.57 4.31
CA PHE A 100 0.20 3.39 4.65
C PHE A 100 0.31 3.12 6.15
N GLU A 101 -0.77 3.37 6.87
CA GLU A 101 -0.91 3.07 8.31
C GLU A 101 -2.18 2.27 8.64
N ASN A 102 -3.13 2.17 7.68
CA ASN A 102 -4.33 1.35 7.82
C ASN A 102 -4.15 0.06 6.99
N TRP A 103 -4.20 -1.08 7.68
CA TRP A 103 -3.99 -2.43 7.18
C TRP A 103 -5.22 -3.33 7.45
N GLU A 104 -6.44 -2.79 7.32
CA GLU A 104 -7.67 -3.59 7.26
C GLU A 104 -7.63 -4.62 6.11
N LYS A 105 -7.10 -4.20 4.97
CA LYS A 105 -6.76 -5.04 3.82
C LYS A 105 -5.41 -4.63 3.27
N ILE A 106 -4.78 -5.50 2.49
CA ILE A 106 -3.58 -5.14 1.74
C ILE A 106 -3.98 -4.09 0.68
N PRO A 107 -3.40 -2.87 0.71
CA PRO A 107 -3.75 -1.82 -0.23
C PRO A 107 -3.39 -2.19 -1.68
N GLU A 108 -4.03 -1.52 -2.63
CA GLU A 108 -3.67 -1.66 -4.05
C GLU A 108 -2.20 -1.28 -4.28
N GLY A 109 -1.55 -2.01 -5.18
CA GLY A 109 -0.11 -1.86 -5.46
C GLY A 109 0.79 -2.72 -4.57
N PHE A 110 0.29 -3.27 -3.45
CA PHE A 110 1.01 -4.28 -2.68
C PHE A 110 0.70 -5.69 -3.17
N THR A 111 1.71 -6.55 -3.18
CA THR A 111 1.56 -7.99 -3.42
C THR A 111 2.23 -8.75 -2.30
N SER A 112 1.50 -9.67 -1.67
CA SER A 112 1.98 -10.53 -0.59
C SER A 112 2.01 -11.97 -1.09
N THR A 113 3.21 -12.53 -1.20
CA THR A 113 3.44 -13.90 -1.69
C THR A 113 4.14 -14.73 -0.63
N ALA A 114 3.92 -16.04 -0.66
CA ALA A 114 4.67 -17.00 0.13
C ALA A 114 5.08 -18.21 -0.71
N GLU A 115 6.34 -18.60 -0.59
CA GLU A 115 6.96 -19.65 -1.39
C GLU A 115 7.77 -20.60 -0.50
N SER A 116 7.84 -21.88 -0.86
CA SER A 116 8.65 -22.84 -0.11
C SER A 116 10.15 -22.62 -0.34
N PHE A 117 10.94 -22.74 0.71
CA PHE A 117 12.40 -22.68 0.58
C PHE A 117 12.91 -24.02 0.03
N ARG A 118 13.05 -24.15 -1.30
CA ARG A 118 13.72 -25.31 -1.90
C ARG A 118 15.23 -25.16 -1.75
N PHE A 119 15.82 -25.69 -0.68
CA PHE A 119 17.19 -26.18 -0.81
C PHE A 119 17.12 -27.35 -1.78
N ARG A 120 17.52 -27.14 -3.04
CA ARG A 120 17.81 -28.25 -3.93
C ARG A 120 18.99 -28.97 -3.30
N HIS A 121 18.70 -29.95 -2.46
CA HIS A 121 19.71 -30.79 -1.84
C HIS A 121 20.50 -31.40 -2.99
N PHE A 122 21.79 -31.07 -3.05
CA PHE A 122 22.74 -31.78 -3.88
C PHE A 122 23.07 -33.08 -3.13
N GLU A 123 22.07 -33.93 -2.94
CA GLU A 123 22.27 -35.29 -2.46
C GLU A 123 21.84 -36.22 -3.58
N MET A 124 22.83 -36.96 -4.10
CA MET A 124 22.58 -38.16 -4.88
C MET A 124 21.87 -39.14 -3.95
N GLY A 125 20.55 -39.19 -4.06
CA GLY A 125 19.69 -40.02 -3.23
C GLY A 125 18.31 -40.08 -3.86
N ASP A 126 18.12 -41.09 -4.67
CA ASP A 126 16.87 -41.63 -5.19
C ASP A 126 15.94 -41.97 -4.02
N GLY A 127 15.02 -41.05 -3.74
CA GLY A 127 13.97 -41.20 -2.74
C GLY A 127 12.82 -40.23 -3.02
N GLU A 128 11.72 -40.77 -3.54
CA GLU A 128 10.44 -40.09 -3.67
C GLU A 128 9.88 -39.80 -2.27
N ASP A 129 9.99 -38.56 -1.81
CA ASP A 129 9.04 -37.95 -0.88
C ASP A 129 8.92 -36.47 -1.23
N GLU A 130 8.05 -36.18 -2.19
CA GLU A 130 7.71 -34.83 -2.63
C GLU A 130 6.73 -34.21 -1.61
N ASP A 131 7.24 -33.87 -0.43
CA ASP A 131 6.51 -33.06 0.55
C ASP A 131 6.30 -31.65 -0.05
N THR A 132 5.22 -31.50 -0.82
CA THR A 132 4.77 -30.21 -1.34
C THR A 132 4.27 -29.37 -0.16
N VAL A 133 5.19 -28.68 0.52
CA VAL A 133 4.85 -27.75 1.61
C VAL A 133 3.93 -26.65 1.05
N ASN A 134 2.66 -26.66 1.48
CA ASN A 134 1.68 -25.66 1.06
C ASN A 134 1.92 -24.34 1.82
N CYS A 135 2.54 -23.38 1.14
CA CYS A 135 2.88 -22.07 1.70
C CYS A 135 1.79 -21.00 1.55
N SER A 136 0.60 -21.36 1.04
CA SER A 136 -0.45 -20.38 0.70
C SER A 136 -0.94 -19.55 1.89
N SER A 137 -0.77 -20.04 3.13
CA SER A 137 -1.15 -19.35 4.37
C SER A 137 -0.04 -18.50 5.01
N ASN A 138 1.20 -18.53 4.48
CA ASN A 138 2.38 -17.99 5.16
C ASN A 138 2.79 -16.60 4.65
N ALA A 139 1.90 -15.93 3.91
CA ALA A 139 2.13 -14.58 3.39
C ALA A 139 1.84 -13.51 4.46
N PHE A 140 2.29 -12.27 4.21
CA PHE A 140 1.92 -11.14 5.06
C PHE A 140 0.41 -10.99 5.10
N THR A 141 -0.13 -10.93 6.32
CA THR A 141 -1.57 -10.83 6.57
C THR A 141 -1.89 -9.49 7.21
N ALA A 142 -2.94 -8.83 6.73
CA ALA A 142 -3.46 -7.58 7.27
C ALA A 142 -4.19 -7.82 8.60
N LYS A 143 -3.84 -7.07 9.65
CA LYS A 143 -4.39 -7.18 11.01
C LYS A 143 -5.02 -5.87 11.48
N GLY A 144 -5.53 -5.05 10.57
CA GLY A 144 -6.15 -3.75 10.88
C GLY A 144 -5.12 -2.64 11.03
N SER A 145 -4.26 -2.71 12.06
CA SER A 145 -3.29 -1.65 12.35
C SER A 145 -1.85 -1.95 11.91
N TYR A 146 -1.57 -3.19 11.50
CA TYR A 146 -0.26 -3.62 10.99
C TYR A 146 -0.41 -4.86 10.09
N LEU A 147 0.65 -5.14 9.33
CA LEU A 147 0.88 -6.42 8.67
C LEU A 147 1.65 -7.34 9.61
N SER A 148 1.30 -8.62 9.61
CA SER A 148 1.99 -9.65 10.39
C SER A 148 2.39 -10.82 9.51
N VAL A 149 3.57 -11.37 9.78
CA VAL A 149 4.00 -12.64 9.22
C VAL A 149 4.70 -13.46 10.30
N THR A 150 4.31 -14.72 10.42
CA THR A 150 4.97 -15.69 11.30
C THR A 150 6.00 -16.47 10.47
N PRO A 151 7.29 -16.39 10.80
CA PRO A 151 8.31 -17.19 10.15
C PRO A 151 8.05 -18.69 10.32
N GLY A 152 8.32 -19.47 9.26
CA GLY A 152 8.19 -20.94 9.24
C GLY A 152 8.94 -21.51 8.05
N ASP A 153 8.54 -22.67 7.54
CA ASP A 153 9.22 -23.36 6.41
C ASP A 153 9.05 -22.64 5.05
N CYS A 154 8.30 -21.54 5.04
CA CYS A 154 7.97 -20.75 3.87
C CYS A 154 8.59 -19.36 3.97
N ASN A 155 9.03 -18.85 2.83
CA ASN A 155 9.48 -17.48 2.67
C ASN A 155 8.29 -16.61 2.34
N ALA A 156 8.09 -15.56 3.11
CA ALA A 156 7.10 -14.54 2.81
C ALA A 156 7.78 -13.33 2.16
N GLN A 157 7.14 -12.75 1.15
CA GLN A 157 7.57 -11.52 0.52
C GLN A 157 6.39 -10.56 0.39
N LEU A 158 6.56 -9.34 0.90
CA LEU A 158 5.71 -8.20 0.58
C LEU A 158 6.43 -7.35 -0.47
N THR A 159 5.76 -7.05 -1.58
CA THR A 159 6.29 -6.24 -2.68
C THR A 159 5.42 -5.02 -2.88
N TYR A 160 6.04 -3.86 -3.06
CA TYR A 160 5.37 -2.62 -3.41
C TYR A 160 6.11 -1.91 -4.55
N SER A 161 5.43 -1.66 -5.65
CA SER A 161 5.98 -0.97 -6.82
C SER A 161 5.49 0.46 -6.86
N VAL A 162 6.41 1.42 -6.97
CA VAL A 162 6.08 2.85 -6.95
C VAL A 162 6.97 3.61 -7.95
N ASN A 163 6.37 4.53 -8.69
CA ASN A 163 7.09 5.38 -9.63
C ASN A 163 7.29 6.78 -9.04
N LEU A 164 8.55 7.20 -8.88
CA LEU A 164 8.92 8.48 -8.32
C LEU A 164 9.15 9.50 -9.44
N VAL A 165 8.52 10.66 -9.33
CA VAL A 165 8.68 11.76 -10.31
C VAL A 165 9.91 12.62 -9.99
N LYS A 166 10.39 12.56 -8.76
CA LYS A 166 11.62 13.18 -8.25
C LYS A 166 12.26 12.28 -7.20
N THR A 167 13.53 12.49 -6.91
CA THR A 167 14.24 11.75 -5.86
C THR A 167 13.51 11.88 -4.52
N GLY A 168 13.34 10.75 -3.85
CA GLY A 168 12.51 10.63 -2.66
C GLY A 168 13.13 9.70 -1.63
N SER A 169 12.29 9.14 -0.76
CA SER A 169 12.72 8.21 0.28
C SER A 169 11.59 7.28 0.68
N VAL A 170 11.94 6.09 1.15
CA VAL A 170 11.03 5.21 1.89
C VAL A 170 11.40 5.23 3.36
N LEU A 171 10.39 5.31 4.22
CA LEU A 171 10.46 5.10 5.66
C LEU A 171 9.44 4.04 6.06
N PHE A 172 9.87 2.99 6.76
CA PHE A 172 8.94 2.02 7.33
C PHE A 172 9.26 1.69 8.78
N GLU A 173 8.21 1.37 9.55
CA GLU A 173 8.29 0.98 10.95
C GLU A 173 7.93 -0.50 11.11
N PHE A 174 8.77 -1.22 11.84
CA PHE A 174 8.68 -2.67 11.98
C PHE A 174 8.95 -3.15 13.41
N GLN A 175 8.51 -4.36 13.70
CA GLN A 175 9.00 -5.14 14.84
C GLN A 175 9.60 -6.44 14.32
N TYR A 176 10.82 -6.70 14.77
CA TYR A 176 11.54 -7.93 14.50
C TYR A 176 12.19 -8.38 15.82
N PRO A 177 11.41 -9.07 16.69
CA PRO A 177 11.82 -9.35 18.07
C PRO A 177 13.12 -10.14 18.16
N GLU A 178 13.93 -9.86 19.18
CA GLU A 178 15.13 -10.67 19.50
C GLU A 178 14.79 -12.16 19.75
N GLU A 179 13.56 -12.47 20.19
CA GLU A 179 13.06 -13.85 20.34
C GLU A 179 13.03 -14.63 19.03
N SER A 180 13.02 -13.94 17.88
CA SER A 180 13.14 -14.51 16.54
C SER A 180 14.60 -14.80 16.13
N GLU A 181 15.57 -14.60 17.05
CA GLU A 181 16.98 -14.89 16.81
C GLU A 181 17.21 -16.37 16.50
N GLY A 182 17.78 -16.61 15.32
CA GLY A 182 18.09 -17.96 14.85
C GLY A 182 16.89 -18.74 14.33
N SER A 183 15.68 -18.16 14.29
CA SER A 183 14.47 -18.76 13.69
C SER A 183 13.98 -18.03 12.43
N ALA A 184 14.37 -16.77 12.23
CA ALA A 184 13.97 -15.99 11.06
C ALA A 184 15.02 -14.98 10.62
N LEU A 185 15.11 -14.71 9.32
CA LEU A 185 15.79 -13.56 8.73
C LEU A 185 14.78 -12.59 8.16
N PHE A 186 14.97 -11.31 8.45
CA PHE A 186 14.23 -10.22 7.84
C PHE A 186 15.16 -9.42 6.92
N HIS A 187 14.77 -9.27 5.65
CA HIS A 187 15.58 -8.67 4.60
C HIS A 187 14.74 -7.64 3.83
N PHE A 188 15.29 -6.44 3.65
CA PHE A 188 14.67 -5.38 2.86
C PHE A 188 15.53 -5.06 1.64
N THR A 189 14.94 -5.03 0.45
CA THR A 189 15.65 -4.69 -0.78
C THR A 189 14.89 -3.69 -1.61
N ILE A 190 15.63 -2.84 -2.31
CA ILE A 190 15.13 -1.92 -3.31
C ILE A 190 15.72 -2.37 -4.64
N GLN A 191 14.86 -2.46 -5.65
CA GLN A 191 15.24 -2.76 -7.01
C GLN A 191 14.75 -1.63 -7.91
N ASN A 192 15.66 -1.01 -8.67
CA ASN A 192 15.33 0.04 -9.63
C ASN A 192 14.87 -0.55 -10.98
N ASP A 193 14.62 0.34 -11.94
CA ASP A 193 14.24 0.03 -13.33
C ASP A 193 15.30 -0.79 -14.09
N GLN A 194 16.58 -0.67 -13.73
CA GLN A 194 17.68 -1.46 -14.29
C GLN A 194 17.84 -2.83 -13.64
N CYS A 195 16.93 -3.22 -12.74
CA CYS A 195 17.04 -4.43 -11.92
C CYS A 195 18.31 -4.49 -11.06
N GLU A 196 18.98 -3.36 -10.89
CA GLU A 196 20.10 -3.23 -9.97
C GLU A 196 19.52 -3.18 -8.57
N SER A 197 19.89 -4.16 -7.74
CA SER A 197 19.70 -4.02 -6.31
C SER A 197 20.74 -3.05 -5.81
N ASP A 198 20.32 -2.07 -5.03
CA ASP A 198 21.18 -1.04 -4.43
C ASP A 198 22.13 -1.68 -3.41
N LEU A 199 23.19 -2.34 -3.90
CA LEU A 199 24.16 -3.11 -3.11
C LEU A 199 25.20 -2.22 -2.43
N ASP A 200 25.32 -0.96 -2.86
CA ASP A 200 26.54 -0.17 -2.63
C ASP A 200 26.40 0.93 -1.56
N HIS A 201 25.19 1.32 -1.15
CA HIS A 201 25.02 2.51 -0.30
C HIS A 201 24.49 2.30 1.13
N SER A 202 23.93 1.14 1.52
CA SER A 202 23.80 0.80 2.95
C SER A 202 23.48 -0.68 3.24
N HIS A 203 24.51 -1.50 3.42
CA HIS A 203 24.35 -2.83 4.02
C HIS A 203 23.56 -2.82 5.37
N LYS A 204 23.50 -1.67 6.06
CA LYS A 204 22.74 -1.48 7.30
C LYS A 204 21.22 -1.48 7.13
N ASN A 205 20.68 -0.90 6.06
CA ASN A 205 19.22 -0.81 5.87
C ASN A 205 18.64 -2.06 5.21
N GLN A 206 19.50 -2.81 4.51
CA GLN A 206 19.15 -4.08 3.89
C GLN A 206 18.80 -5.15 4.94
N TRP A 207 19.46 -5.11 6.10
CA TRP A 207 19.27 -6.06 7.19
C TRP A 207 18.75 -5.35 8.43
N PRO A 208 17.42 -5.24 8.59
CA PRO A 208 16.81 -4.66 9.76
C PRO A 208 17.35 -5.25 11.06
N SER A 209 17.83 -4.38 11.95
CA SER A 209 18.29 -4.79 13.27
C SER A 209 17.12 -5.29 14.11
N LYS A 210 17.39 -6.27 14.96
CA LYS A 210 16.39 -6.82 15.89
C LYS A 210 15.89 -5.73 16.83
N THR A 211 14.61 -5.82 17.17
CA THR A 211 13.94 -4.92 18.10
C THR A 211 13.77 -5.60 19.45
N LYS A 212 13.86 -4.81 20.53
CA LYS A 212 13.46 -5.29 21.85
C LYS A 212 11.98 -5.70 21.83
N SER A 213 11.61 -6.68 22.63
CA SER A 213 10.19 -7.06 22.82
C SER A 213 9.38 -5.81 23.19
N GLY A 214 8.25 -5.56 22.54
CA GLY A 214 7.51 -4.31 22.75
C GLY A 214 7.85 -3.16 21.79
N ALA A 215 9.09 -3.08 21.30
CA ALA A 215 9.63 -1.88 20.67
C ALA A 215 9.52 -1.90 19.14
N TRP A 216 9.22 -0.74 18.56
CA TRP A 216 9.20 -0.53 17.11
C TRP A 216 10.53 0.07 16.63
N GLY A 217 11.13 -0.56 15.64
CA GLY A 217 12.26 -0.02 14.87
C GLY A 217 11.77 0.71 13.62
N HIS A 218 12.65 1.48 12.99
CA HIS A 218 12.37 2.12 11.71
C HIS A 218 13.60 2.12 10.81
N ILE A 219 13.39 2.04 9.50
CA ILE A 219 14.43 2.18 8.48
C ILE A 219 13.98 3.22 7.47
N GLY A 220 14.87 4.18 7.20
CA GLY A 220 14.70 5.20 6.20
C GLY A 220 15.84 5.15 5.19
N THR A 221 15.52 5.13 3.90
CA THR A 221 16.53 5.18 2.82
C THR A 221 16.03 5.97 1.63
N LYS A 222 16.95 6.50 0.84
CA LYS A 222 16.64 7.28 -0.36
C LYS A 222 16.18 6.36 -1.48
N LEU A 223 15.36 6.91 -2.38
CA LEU A 223 14.88 6.28 -3.59
C LEU A 223 15.18 7.18 -4.78
N GLU A 224 15.56 6.57 -5.90
CA GLU A 224 15.88 7.28 -7.13
C GLU A 224 14.61 7.68 -7.89
N LYS A 225 14.73 8.66 -8.79
CA LYS A 225 13.62 9.00 -9.70
C LYS A 225 13.36 7.81 -10.63
N GLY A 226 12.09 7.49 -10.88
CA GLY A 226 11.67 6.38 -11.71
C GLY A 226 11.04 5.24 -10.91
N LEU A 227 10.96 4.06 -11.54
CA LEU A 227 10.33 2.89 -10.94
C LEU A 227 11.21 2.30 -9.84
N ASN A 228 10.66 2.19 -8.64
CA ASN A 228 11.28 1.54 -7.49
C ASN A 228 10.39 0.39 -7.03
N VAL A 229 10.97 -0.80 -6.89
CA VAL A 229 10.31 -1.99 -6.37
C VAL A 229 10.86 -2.31 -4.99
N LEU A 230 10.05 -2.07 -3.96
CA LEU A 230 10.37 -2.30 -2.56
C LEU A 230 9.96 -3.73 -2.18
N LYS A 231 10.87 -4.50 -1.58
CA LYS A 231 10.59 -5.88 -1.17
C LYS A 231 10.99 -6.10 0.29
N TRP A 232 10.04 -6.56 1.09
CA TRP A 232 10.27 -7.03 2.46
C TRP A 232 10.15 -8.55 2.46
N ARG A 233 11.25 -9.23 2.77
CA ARG A 233 11.34 -10.71 2.79
C ARG A 233 11.56 -11.20 4.20
N VAL A 234 10.75 -12.17 4.61
CA VAL A 234 10.94 -12.90 5.87
C VAL A 234 11.13 -14.38 5.54
N VAL A 235 12.29 -14.90 5.92
CA VAL A 235 12.71 -16.28 5.68
C VAL A 235 12.82 -16.98 7.02
N GLY A 236 12.10 -18.10 7.22
CA GLY A 236 12.33 -18.93 8.39
C GLY A 236 13.63 -19.73 8.23
N ILE A 237 14.45 -19.74 9.28
CA ILE A 237 15.68 -20.53 9.35
C ILE A 237 15.58 -21.39 10.59
N GLY A 238 15.20 -22.66 10.45
CA GLY A 238 15.15 -23.55 11.61
C GLY A 238 14.54 -24.91 11.30
N SER A 239 15.36 -25.97 11.36
CA SER A 239 14.91 -27.37 11.30
C SER A 239 14.34 -27.89 12.62
N ASP A 240 14.35 -27.11 13.69
CA ASP A 240 14.05 -27.63 15.03
C ASP A 240 12.56 -27.45 15.37
N ARG A 241 11.81 -28.54 15.18
CA ARG A 241 10.37 -28.69 15.52
C ARG A 241 10.08 -28.60 17.02
N SER A 242 11.05 -28.23 17.85
CA SER A 242 10.91 -28.10 19.30
C SER A 242 10.25 -26.78 19.69
N LYS A 243 8.91 -26.76 19.82
CA LYS A 243 8.05 -25.91 20.68
C LYS A 243 8.60 -24.53 21.18
N LYS A 244 9.30 -23.76 20.35
CA LYS A 244 9.53 -22.33 20.60
C LYS A 244 8.48 -21.59 19.80
N THR A 245 7.63 -20.84 20.48
CA THR A 245 6.73 -19.89 19.85
C THR A 245 7.57 -18.89 19.07
N VAL A 246 7.52 -18.95 17.73
CA VAL A 246 8.25 -18.03 16.87
C VAL A 246 7.55 -16.68 16.91
N ALA A 247 8.27 -15.64 17.31
CA ALA A 247 7.70 -14.30 17.34
C ALA A 247 7.54 -13.76 15.89
N PRO A 248 6.38 -13.18 15.55
CA PRO A 248 6.10 -12.69 14.21
C PRO A 248 6.87 -11.39 13.89
N VAL A 249 7.15 -11.17 12.61
CA VAL A 249 7.63 -9.88 12.11
C VAL A 249 6.43 -9.02 11.77
N LEU A 250 6.41 -7.79 12.26
CA LEU A 250 5.31 -6.84 12.07
C LEU A 250 5.77 -5.61 11.28
N ILE A 251 4.91 -5.07 10.43
CA ILE A 251 5.10 -3.78 9.75
C ILE A 251 3.84 -2.95 9.93
N ARG A 252 3.92 -1.77 10.55
CA ARG A 252 2.72 -0.94 10.80
C ARG A 252 2.64 0.31 9.96
N LYS A 253 3.78 0.81 9.47
CA LYS A 253 3.84 2.06 8.74
C LYS A 253 4.80 1.92 7.58
N ILE A 254 4.36 2.34 6.39
CA ILE A 254 5.20 2.51 5.21
C ILE A 254 4.88 3.90 4.65
N GLU A 255 5.91 4.69 4.39
CA GLU A 255 5.80 6.03 3.84
C GLU A 255 6.80 6.18 2.71
N VAL A 256 6.35 6.67 1.56
CA VAL A 256 7.18 6.91 0.38
C VAL A 256 6.98 8.35 -0.06
N THR A 257 8.07 9.08 -0.24
CA THR A 257 8.10 10.45 -0.77
C THR A 257 8.70 10.50 -2.17
N GLY A 258 8.52 11.61 -2.88
CA GLY A 258 8.98 11.78 -4.27
C GLY A 258 7.99 11.22 -5.31
N VAL A 259 6.81 10.79 -4.88
CA VAL A 259 5.72 10.43 -5.79
C VAL A 259 5.10 11.70 -6.38
N GLY A 260 4.28 11.53 -7.43
CA GLY A 260 3.53 12.64 -8.01
C GLY A 260 2.59 13.30 -7.00
N PHE A 261 1.99 14.40 -7.41
CA PHE A 261 0.94 15.08 -6.64
C PHE A 261 -0.16 14.11 -6.14
N THR A 262 -0.77 14.42 -4.99
CA THR A 262 -2.02 13.76 -4.57
C THR A 262 -3.25 14.51 -5.08
N SER A 263 -4.26 13.78 -5.54
CA SER A 263 -5.55 14.33 -5.96
C SER A 263 -6.56 14.45 -4.81
N VAL A 264 -6.32 13.75 -3.69
CA VAL A 264 -7.23 13.69 -2.54
C VAL A 264 -6.42 13.62 -1.23
N CYS A 265 -6.88 14.32 -0.20
CA CYS A 265 -6.30 14.22 1.14
C CYS A 265 -6.78 12.96 1.87
N ALA A 266 -5.89 12.28 2.58
CA ALA A 266 -6.24 11.10 3.35
C ALA A 266 -6.93 11.51 4.67
N PRO A 267 -7.99 10.81 5.10
CA PRO A 267 -8.61 11.08 6.40
C PRO A 267 -7.67 10.68 7.54
N CYS A 268 -7.71 11.44 8.63
CA CYS A 268 -7.01 11.07 9.86
C CYS A 268 -7.55 9.76 10.44
N LYS A 269 -6.68 8.96 11.03
CA LYS A 269 -7.09 7.73 11.73
C LYS A 269 -7.76 8.06 13.06
N SER A 270 -8.50 7.10 13.61
CA SER A 270 -9.07 7.21 14.95
C SER A 270 -8.00 7.53 16.00
N GLY A 271 -8.35 8.38 16.96
CA GLY A 271 -7.42 8.91 17.96
C GLY A 271 -6.41 9.93 17.44
N THR A 272 -6.57 10.40 16.21
CA THR A 272 -5.83 11.55 15.68
C THR A 272 -6.79 12.59 15.10
N TYR A 273 -6.32 13.83 14.98
CA TYR A 273 -7.08 14.94 14.40
C TYR A 273 -6.17 15.85 13.59
N SER A 274 -6.73 16.67 12.70
CA SER A 274 -5.96 17.66 11.96
C SER A 274 -6.75 18.94 11.72
N SER A 275 -6.05 20.07 11.69
CA SER A 275 -6.58 21.33 11.18
C SER A 275 -6.44 21.42 9.66
N GLU A 276 -7.07 22.42 9.06
CA GLU A 276 -6.89 22.73 7.64
C GLU A 276 -5.40 22.86 7.28
N GLY A 277 -5.00 22.33 6.13
CA GLY A 277 -3.64 22.41 5.62
C GLY A 277 -2.61 21.53 6.34
N SER A 278 -3.04 20.51 7.09
CA SER A 278 -2.11 19.66 7.85
C SER A 278 -1.35 18.66 6.97
N GLU A 279 -0.03 18.59 7.17
CA GLU A 279 0.81 17.52 6.59
C GLU A 279 0.58 16.17 7.29
N ILE A 280 0.28 16.20 8.59
CA ILE A 280 0.20 15.01 9.44
C ILE A 280 -0.88 15.20 10.49
N CYS A 281 -1.56 14.10 10.83
CA CYS A 281 -2.53 14.08 11.92
C CYS A 281 -1.84 14.10 13.28
N THR A 282 -2.37 14.91 14.19
CA THR A 282 -1.90 15.04 15.57
C THR A 282 -2.62 14.02 16.46
N PRO A 283 -1.92 13.27 17.33
CA PRO A 283 -2.57 12.34 18.25
C PRO A 283 -3.39 13.08 19.31
N CYS A 284 -4.51 12.48 19.70
CA CYS A 284 -5.35 12.96 20.78
C CYS A 284 -4.63 12.92 22.13
N LYS A 285 -4.99 13.88 23.00
CA LYS A 285 -4.48 13.94 24.39
C LYS A 285 -5.12 12.81 25.23
N PRO A 286 -4.51 12.43 26.36
CA PRO A 286 -5.15 11.50 27.29
C PRO A 286 -6.57 11.95 27.68
N ASN A 287 -7.47 10.98 27.89
CA ASN A 287 -8.90 11.12 28.15
C ASN A 287 -9.68 11.83 27.06
N THR A 288 -9.16 11.84 25.83
CA THR A 288 -9.87 12.26 24.63
C THR A 288 -9.81 11.18 23.55
N PHE A 289 -10.80 11.18 22.67
CA PHE A 289 -10.92 10.24 21.54
C PHE A 289 -11.30 10.99 20.27
N SER A 290 -11.10 10.35 19.13
CA SER A 290 -11.58 10.89 17.86
C SER A 290 -11.92 9.77 16.89
N LYS A 291 -12.96 10.01 16.08
CA LYS A 291 -13.33 9.11 14.98
C LYS A 291 -12.41 9.35 13.78
N PRO A 292 -12.35 8.41 12.81
CA PRO A 292 -11.65 8.66 11.56
C PRO A 292 -12.16 9.95 10.89
N GLY A 293 -11.25 10.77 10.37
CA GLY A 293 -11.57 12.05 9.72
C GLY A 293 -11.95 13.19 10.67
N ALA A 294 -11.63 13.10 11.96
CA ALA A 294 -11.98 14.14 12.94
C ALA A 294 -11.06 15.37 12.85
N ASP A 295 -11.64 16.56 12.98
CA ASP A 295 -10.95 17.84 13.05
C ASP A 295 -10.52 18.22 14.48
N MET A 296 -11.10 17.59 15.50
CA MET A 296 -10.74 17.77 16.90
C MET A 296 -11.00 16.49 17.72
N CYS A 297 -10.36 16.40 18.89
CA CYS A 297 -10.62 15.32 19.85
C CYS A 297 -11.76 15.68 20.80
N GLN A 298 -12.60 14.69 21.11
CA GLN A 298 -13.70 14.78 22.05
C GLN A 298 -13.29 14.20 23.41
N PRO A 299 -13.74 14.77 24.55
CA PRO A 299 -13.46 14.20 25.86
C PRO A 299 -14.22 12.88 26.09
N CYS A 300 -13.62 11.91 26.77
CA CYS A 300 -14.32 10.72 27.26
C CYS A 300 -15.31 11.07 28.38
N ASN A 301 -16.32 10.21 28.59
CA ASN A 301 -17.19 10.34 29.75
C ASN A 301 -16.40 10.05 31.04
N PRO A 302 -16.19 11.05 31.93
CA PRO A 302 -15.33 10.91 33.10
C PRO A 302 -15.85 9.90 34.13
N ALA A 303 -17.12 9.49 34.05
CA ALA A 303 -17.73 8.54 34.98
C ALA A 303 -17.64 7.07 34.54
N THR A 304 -17.50 6.81 33.24
CA THR A 304 -17.61 5.44 32.67
C THR A 304 -16.46 5.06 31.76
N GLU A 305 -15.67 6.01 31.29
CA GLU A 305 -14.70 5.82 30.22
C GLU A 305 -13.38 6.55 30.52
N TYR A 306 -12.28 6.02 30.01
CA TYR A 306 -10.97 6.65 30.06
C TYR A 306 -10.20 6.31 28.78
N SER A 307 -9.42 7.26 28.27
CA SER A 307 -8.48 6.97 27.17
C SER A 307 -7.06 7.27 27.64
N CYS A 308 -6.20 6.27 27.58
CA CYS A 308 -4.78 6.45 27.86
C CYS A 308 -4.02 6.72 26.56
N LYS A 309 -2.86 7.39 26.63
CA LYS A 309 -1.89 7.42 25.52
C LYS A 309 -1.31 6.01 25.35
N TYR A 310 -2.07 5.10 24.72
CA TYR A 310 -1.69 3.72 24.56
C TYR A 310 -0.82 3.58 23.30
N ILE A 311 0.50 3.51 23.49
CA ILE A 311 1.36 2.76 22.58
C ILE A 311 1.17 1.30 22.99
N SER A 312 0.29 0.58 22.31
CA SER A 312 0.02 -0.83 22.60
C SER A 312 0.04 -1.67 21.34
N TYR A 313 0.51 -2.88 21.56
CA TYR A 313 1.17 -3.79 20.63
C TYR A 313 0.23 -4.44 19.59
N TYR A 314 -1.07 -4.16 19.62
CA TYR A 314 -2.04 -4.88 18.79
C TYR A 314 -3.21 -4.06 18.21
N ASP A 315 -3.46 -2.82 18.64
CA ASP A 315 -4.39 -1.91 17.95
C ASP A 315 -4.30 -0.50 18.54
N ALA A 316 -4.37 0.51 17.68
CA ALA A 316 -4.51 1.91 18.07
C ALA A 316 -5.93 2.40 17.77
N ALA A 317 -6.92 1.81 18.45
CA ALA A 317 -8.25 2.39 18.53
C ALA A 317 -8.34 3.17 19.85
N TYR A 318 -8.25 4.50 19.77
CA TYR A 318 -8.63 5.36 20.89
C TYR A 318 -10.15 5.45 20.90
N GLY A 319 -10.78 4.50 21.58
CA GLY A 319 -12.17 4.58 22.01
C GLY A 319 -12.22 4.97 23.46
N CYS A 320 -13.11 5.89 23.79
CA CYS A 320 -13.96 5.70 24.95
C CYS A 320 -15.01 4.65 24.51
#